data_AF-A0A9K3D7V2-F1
#
_entry.id   AF-A0A9K3D7V2-F1
#
_cell.length_a   1.000
_cell.length_b   1.000
_cell.length_c   1.000
_cell.angle_alpha   90.00
_cell.angle_beta   90.00
_cell.angle_gamma   90.00
#
_symmetry.space_group_name_H-M   'P 1'
#
loop_
_entity.id
_entity.type
_entity.pdbx_description
1 polymer ?
#
loop_
_entity_poly.entity_id
_entity_poly.type
_entity_poly.pdbx_seq_one_letter_code
_entity_poly.pdbx_strand_id
1 'polypeptide(L)'
;MSLSGLNRSLGTREHSASHNTVHKDLYRSPLAKPLPRVSSHAPPPPRMPVKTSPKRTRPLTSAASEPGSPVDNARRRELHTIKARIERSRIMSKSFSVRQDLRQKQEQEREKAERRANTAHSKSTAKWARRMSSSPFTVDLVAEYGKCPGTGYMMSAYGVLVTPQ
;
A
#
# COMPACT_ATOMS: atom_id res chain seq x y z
N MET A 1 35.76 -31.44 46.45
CA MET A 1 36.46 -30.41 45.65
C MET A 1 35.92 -29.04 46.04
N SER A 2 36.80 -28.04 46.07
CA SER A 2 36.74 -26.79 46.84
C SER A 2 35.51 -25.90 46.68
N LEU A 3 35.10 -25.33 47.82
CA LEU A 3 34.45 -24.03 47.95
C LEU A 3 35.55 -22.97 48.12
N SER A 4 35.66 -22.00 47.21
CA SER A 4 36.27 -20.70 47.47
C SER A 4 36.02 -19.73 46.31
N GLY A 5 35.59 -18.51 46.64
CA GLY A 5 35.45 -17.46 45.64
C GLY A 5 34.66 -16.22 46.05
N LEU A 6 34.69 -15.81 47.32
CA LEU A 6 34.40 -14.41 47.67
C LEU A 6 35.46 -13.52 47.01
N ASN A 7 35.06 -12.49 46.28
CA ASN A 7 35.71 -11.18 46.44
C ASN A 7 34.80 -10.02 46.06
N ARG A 8 34.85 -9.04 46.95
CA ARG A 8 34.07 -7.80 47.00
C ARG A 8 34.67 -6.77 46.04
N SER A 9 33.83 -5.90 45.50
CA SER A 9 34.25 -4.52 45.26
C SER A 9 33.09 -3.59 45.62
N LEU A 10 33.30 -2.89 46.73
CA LEU A 10 32.54 -1.74 47.16
C LEU A 10 32.92 -0.57 46.25
N GLY A 11 31.96 -0.09 45.47
CA GLY A 11 32.06 1.18 44.77
C GLY A 11 30.95 2.10 45.26
N THR A 12 31.22 2.83 46.34
CA THR A 12 30.45 4.01 46.73
C THR A 12 30.67 5.10 45.68
N ARG A 13 29.60 5.55 45.04
CA ARG A 13 29.62 6.85 44.36
C ARG A 13 28.27 7.53 44.50
N GLU A 14 28.18 8.25 45.61
CA GLU A 14 27.37 9.45 45.77
C GLU A 14 27.38 10.28 44.48
N HIS A 15 26.19 10.58 43.94
CA HIS A 15 25.94 11.76 43.14
C HIS A 15 24.50 12.20 43.38
N SER A 16 24.35 12.99 44.44
CA SER A 16 23.25 13.92 44.62
C SER A 16 23.36 15.02 43.59
N ALA A 17 22.40 15.14 42.68
CA ALA A 17 22.14 16.38 41.96
C ALA A 17 20.69 16.41 41.50
N SER A 18 19.88 17.16 42.25
CA SER A 18 18.63 17.74 41.81
C SER A 18 18.82 18.47 40.49
N HIS A 19 17.93 18.30 39.52
CA HIS A 19 17.50 19.40 38.66
C HIS A 19 16.08 19.14 38.17
N ASN A 20 15.15 19.84 38.82
CA ASN A 20 13.89 20.24 38.23
C ASN A 20 14.21 21.07 36.97
N THR A 21 13.88 20.55 35.80
CA THR A 21 13.69 21.37 34.60
C THR A 21 12.34 21.04 34.00
N VAL A 22 11.39 21.89 34.38
CA VAL A 22 10.11 22.10 33.74
C VAL A 22 10.37 22.45 32.27
N HIS A 23 10.23 21.48 31.36
CA HIS A 23 10.07 21.78 29.94
C HIS A 23 8.62 22.25 29.69
N LYS A 24 8.32 23.48 30.13
CA LYS A 24 7.32 24.31 29.48
C LYS A 24 7.98 24.81 28.21
N ASP A 25 7.66 24.20 27.07
CA ASP A 25 7.73 24.78 25.72
C ASP A 25 7.53 23.67 24.67
N LEU A 26 6.29 23.18 24.55
CA LEU A 26 5.89 22.26 23.48
C LEU A 26 4.64 22.73 22.73
N TYR A 27 4.25 23.99 22.91
CA TYR A 27 3.23 24.65 22.12
C TYR A 27 3.78 25.89 21.44
N ARG A 28 4.66 25.65 20.46
CA ARG A 28 4.83 26.60 19.35
C ARG A 28 4.38 25.90 18.09
N SER A 29 3.11 26.10 17.74
CA SER A 29 2.56 25.74 16.43
C SER A 29 3.54 26.19 15.34
N PRO A 30 3.99 25.31 14.43
CA PRO A 30 4.60 25.79 13.22
C PRO A 30 3.49 26.46 12.42
N LEU A 31 3.50 27.79 12.39
CA LEU A 31 2.78 28.60 11.41
C LEU A 31 3.00 27.94 10.04
N ALA A 32 1.90 27.56 9.39
CA ALA A 32 1.92 26.97 8.07
C ALA A 32 2.77 27.83 7.13
N LYS A 33 3.86 27.27 6.60
CA LYS A 33 4.60 27.90 5.50
C LYS A 33 3.62 28.06 4.34
N PRO A 34 3.41 29.26 3.79
CA PRO A 34 2.62 29.40 2.58
C PRO A 34 3.32 28.64 1.45
N LEU A 35 2.56 27.81 0.75
CA LEU A 35 3.04 27.09 -0.44
C LEU A 35 3.57 28.10 -1.47
N PRO A 36 4.69 27.79 -2.16
CA PRO A 36 5.19 28.65 -3.22
C PRO A 36 4.10 28.81 -4.28
N ARG A 37 3.74 30.07 -4.53
CA ARG A 37 2.80 30.47 -5.58
C ARG A 37 3.43 30.06 -6.92
N VAL A 38 2.95 28.96 -7.50
CA VAL A 38 3.37 28.52 -8.83
C VAL A 38 2.91 29.60 -9.81
N SER A 39 3.85 30.40 -10.29
CA SER A 39 3.63 31.34 -11.40
C SER A 39 3.21 30.52 -12.61
N SER A 40 1.95 30.63 -13.02
CA SER A 40 1.37 29.91 -14.16
C SER A 40 1.77 30.48 -15.52
N HIS A 41 2.81 31.33 -15.59
CA HIS A 41 3.35 31.78 -16.87
C HIS A 41 4.45 30.84 -17.35
N ALA A 42 4.02 29.67 -17.82
CA ALA A 42 4.85 28.92 -18.75
C ALA A 42 4.96 29.74 -20.05
N PRO A 43 6.16 30.00 -20.59
CA PRO A 43 6.28 30.56 -21.92
C PRO A 43 5.62 29.59 -22.92
N PRO A 44 4.94 30.10 -23.96
CA PRO A 44 4.37 29.23 -24.98
C PRO A 44 5.47 28.37 -25.60
N PRO A 45 5.20 27.08 -25.88
CA PRO A 45 6.21 26.20 -26.46
C PRO A 45 6.72 26.78 -27.78
N PRO A 46 8.02 26.64 -28.08
CA PRO A 46 8.59 27.12 -29.33
C PRO A 46 7.83 26.46 -30.50
N ARG A 47 7.32 27.29 -31.41
CA ARG A 47 6.64 26.82 -32.62
C ARG A 47 7.66 26.04 -33.45
N MET A 48 7.51 24.72 -33.50
CA MET A 48 8.31 23.88 -34.38
C MET A 48 8.05 24.30 -35.84
N PRO A 49 9.08 24.38 -36.70
CA PRO A 49 8.89 24.63 -38.12
C PRO A 49 8.03 23.50 -38.70
N VAL A 50 6.91 23.88 -39.29
CA VAL A 50 6.05 22.96 -40.04
C VAL A 50 6.85 22.49 -41.25
N LYS A 51 7.40 21.28 -41.16
CA LYS A 51 7.91 20.57 -42.34
C LYS A 51 6.70 20.36 -43.27
N THR A 52 6.56 21.23 -44.26
CA THR A 52 5.68 20.98 -45.39
C THR A 52 6.18 19.70 -46.04
N SER A 53 5.41 18.63 -45.83
CA SER A 53 5.70 17.36 -46.49
C SER A 53 5.66 17.59 -48.00
N PRO A 54 6.56 17.00 -48.79
CA PRO A 54 6.50 17.12 -50.24
C PRO A 54 5.11 16.68 -50.68
N LYS A 55 4.46 17.55 -51.46
CA LYS A 55 3.15 17.26 -52.05
C LYS A 55 3.33 16.00 -52.88
N ARG A 56 2.92 14.87 -52.30
CA ARG A 56 3.05 13.55 -52.90
C ARG A 56 2.18 13.54 -54.15
N THR A 57 2.79 13.77 -55.30
CA THR A 57 2.16 13.55 -56.60
C THR A 57 1.76 12.08 -56.63
N ARG A 58 0.47 11.80 -56.45
CA ARG A 58 -0.06 10.46 -56.63
C ARG A 58 0.23 10.08 -58.09
N PRO A 59 0.91 8.96 -58.38
CA PRO A 59 0.84 8.44 -59.72
C PRO A 59 -0.63 8.11 -59.97
N LEU A 60 -1.19 8.64 -61.07
CA LEU A 60 -2.46 8.19 -61.62
C LEU A 60 -2.24 6.77 -62.16
N THR A 61 -2.13 5.79 -61.28
CA THR A 61 -2.24 4.39 -61.69
C THR A 61 -3.72 4.11 -61.87
N SER A 62 -4.16 4.23 -63.10
CA SER A 62 -5.38 3.63 -63.63
C SER A 62 -5.27 2.11 -63.55
N ALA A 63 -5.33 1.56 -62.34
CA ALA A 63 -5.70 0.19 -62.12
C ALA A 63 -7.09 0.24 -61.49
N ALA A 64 -8.10 0.52 -62.32
CA ALA A 64 -9.45 0.09 -62.02
C ALA A 64 -9.37 -1.44 -61.90
N SER A 65 -9.15 -1.93 -60.68
CA SER A 65 -9.34 -3.34 -60.37
C SER A 65 -10.78 -3.63 -60.78
N GLU A 66 -10.95 -4.51 -61.75
CA GLU A 66 -12.27 -4.99 -62.13
C GLU A 66 -13.05 -5.34 -60.85
N PRO A 67 -14.33 -4.93 -60.74
CA PRO A 67 -15.11 -5.33 -59.59
C PRO A 67 -15.15 -6.86 -59.59
N GLY A 68 -14.44 -7.48 -58.65
CA GLY A 68 -14.45 -8.93 -58.49
C GLY A 68 -15.89 -9.43 -58.43
N SER A 69 -16.14 -10.66 -58.88
CA SER A 69 -17.48 -11.25 -58.95
C SER A 69 -18.27 -10.94 -57.67
N PRO A 70 -19.57 -10.58 -57.76
CA PRO A 70 -20.41 -10.33 -56.59
C PRO A 70 -20.32 -11.45 -55.54
N VAL A 71 -20.11 -12.69 -56.00
CA VAL A 71 -19.89 -13.89 -55.16
C VAL A 71 -18.57 -13.80 -54.39
N ASP A 72 -17.48 -13.36 -55.03
CA ASP A 72 -16.18 -13.18 -54.38
C ASP A 72 -16.20 -12.03 -53.37
N ASN A 73 -16.94 -10.95 -53.68
CA ASN A 73 -17.13 -9.82 -52.76
C ASN A 73 -17.96 -10.22 -51.53
N ALA A 74 -19.02 -11.02 -51.72
CA ALA A 74 -19.82 -11.56 -50.62
C ALA A 74 -18.98 -12.47 -49.72
N ARG A 75 -18.22 -13.40 -50.31
CA ARG A 75 -17.31 -14.30 -49.60
C ARG A 75 -16.22 -13.54 -48.85
N ARG A 76 -15.64 -12.49 -49.43
CA ARG A 76 -14.66 -11.62 -48.74
C ARG A 76 -15.28 -10.92 -47.53
N ARG A 77 -16.48 -10.36 -47.66
CA ARG A 77 -17.20 -9.71 -46.55
C ARG A 77 -17.48 -10.68 -45.42
N GLU A 78 -17.93 -11.90 -45.74
CA GLU A 78 -18.16 -12.96 -44.75
C GLU A 78 -16.88 -13.38 -44.03
N LEU A 79 -15.77 -13.55 -44.76
CA LEU A 79 -14.47 -13.86 -44.12
C LEU A 79 -13.99 -12.72 -43.22
N HIS A 80 -14.23 -11.46 -43.58
CA HIS A 80 -13.90 -10.31 -42.74
C HIS A 80 -14.74 -10.28 -41.45
N THR A 81 -16.03 -10.58 -41.51
CA THR A 81 -16.90 -10.61 -40.32
C THR A 81 -16.53 -11.78 -39.40
N ILE A 82 -16.20 -12.95 -39.95
CA ILE A 82 -15.70 -14.10 -39.19
C ILE A 82 -14.38 -13.75 -38.47
N LYS A 83 -13.41 -13.17 -39.19
CA LYS A 83 -12.13 -12.75 -38.60
C LYS A 83 -12.32 -11.72 -37.49
N ALA A 84 -13.19 -10.74 -37.69
CA ALA A 84 -13.51 -9.73 -36.68
C ALA A 84 -14.14 -10.35 -35.43
N ARG A 85 -15.03 -11.34 -35.60
CA ARG A 85 -15.65 -12.06 -34.48
C ARG A 85 -14.64 -12.87 -33.68
N ILE A 86 -13.73 -13.58 -34.35
CA ILE A 86 -12.65 -14.35 -33.71
C ILE A 86 -11.74 -13.42 -32.90
N GLU A 87 -11.30 -12.30 -33.50
CA GLU A 87 -10.42 -11.35 -32.83
C GLU A 87 -11.10 -10.69 -31.62
N ARG A 88 -12.40 -10.36 -31.72
CA ARG A 88 -13.18 -9.84 -30.59
C ARG A 88 -13.23 -10.84 -29.43
N SER A 89 -13.49 -12.11 -29.71
CA SER A 89 -13.48 -13.18 -28.69
C SER A 89 -12.10 -13.32 -28.05
N ARG A 90 -11.03 -13.21 -28.83
CA ARG A 90 -9.64 -13.24 -28.33
C ARG A 90 -9.34 -12.08 -27.39
N ILE A 91 -9.71 -10.85 -27.78
CA ILE A 91 -9.54 -9.65 -26.94
C ILE A 91 -10.33 -9.80 -25.64
N MET A 92 -11.57 -10.27 -25.72
CA MET A 92 -12.40 -10.49 -24.53
C MET A 92 -11.81 -11.54 -23.60
N SER A 93 -11.33 -12.67 -24.14
CA SER A 93 -10.65 -13.73 -23.36
C SER A 93 -9.42 -13.18 -22.63
N LYS A 94 -8.57 -12.41 -23.32
CA LYS A 94 -7.41 -11.76 -22.70
C LYS A 94 -7.81 -10.75 -21.62
N SER A 95 -8.86 -9.96 -21.87
CA SER A 95 -9.35 -9.00 -20.87
C SER A 95 -9.99 -9.69 -19.65
N PHE A 96 -10.55 -10.88 -19.84
CA PHE A 96 -11.10 -11.68 -18.77
C PHE A 96 -9.99 -12.26 -17.89
N SER A 97 -8.95 -12.86 -18.50
CA SER A 97 -7.81 -13.40 -17.75
C SER A 97 -7.10 -12.31 -16.93
N VAL A 98 -6.86 -11.14 -17.52
CA VAL A 98 -6.24 -10.00 -16.79
C VAL A 98 -7.08 -9.56 -15.58
N ARG A 99 -8.41 -9.52 -15.70
CA ARG A 99 -9.28 -9.19 -14.56
C ARG A 99 -9.25 -10.27 -13.48
N GLN A 100 -9.16 -11.53 -13.87
CA GLN A 100 -9.04 -12.64 -12.93
C GLN A 100 -7.70 -12.59 -12.17
N ASP A 101 -6.59 -12.36 -12.87
CA ASP A 101 -5.27 -12.24 -12.27
C ASP A 101 -5.19 -11.07 -11.28
N LEU A 102 -5.80 -9.92 -11.63
CA LEU A 102 -5.88 -8.76 -10.74
C LEU A 102 -6.68 -9.07 -9.47
N ARG A 103 -7.81 -9.77 -9.58
CA ARG A 103 -8.61 -10.20 -8.42
C ARG A 103 -7.82 -11.14 -7.52
N GLN A 104 -7.16 -12.14 -8.10
CA GLN A 104 -6.32 -13.07 -7.34
C GLN A 104 -5.17 -12.35 -6.63
N LYS A 105 -4.53 -11.38 -7.29
CA LYS A 105 -3.46 -10.59 -6.68
C LYS A 105 -3.97 -9.76 -5.49
N GLN A 106 -5.12 -9.10 -5.64
CA GLN A 106 -5.73 -8.33 -4.54
C GLN A 106 -6.10 -9.22 -3.37
N GLU A 107 -6.64 -10.41 -3.64
CA GLU A 107 -6.97 -11.41 -2.63
C GLU A 107 -5.73 -11.89 -1.87
N GLN A 108 -4.64 -12.20 -2.58
CA GLN A 108 -3.36 -12.57 -1.96
C GLN A 108 -2.76 -11.44 -1.11
N GLU A 109 -2.84 -10.19 -1.56
CA GLU A 109 -2.37 -9.03 -0.79
C GLU A 109 -3.19 -8.83 0.49
N ARG A 110 -4.52 -9.02 0.40
CA ARG A 110 -5.43 -8.98 1.56
C ARG A 110 -5.09 -10.09 2.56
N GLU A 111 -4.94 -11.33 2.08
CA GLU A 111 -4.58 -12.46 2.94
C GLU A 111 -3.23 -12.24 3.62
N LYS A 112 -2.24 -11.68 2.90
CA LYS A 112 -0.93 -11.34 3.46
C LYS A 112 -1.03 -10.26 4.53
N ALA A 113 -1.87 -9.25 4.34
CA ALA A 113 -2.11 -8.21 5.33
C ALA A 113 -2.79 -8.78 6.58
N GLU A 114 -3.80 -9.64 6.41
CA GLU A 114 -4.50 -10.32 7.50
C GLU A 114 -3.58 -11.22 8.31
N ARG A 115 -2.75 -12.05 7.64
CA ARG A 115 -1.74 -12.87 8.32
C ARG A 115 -0.78 -12.03 9.17
N ARG A 116 -0.35 -10.86 8.65
CA ARG A 116 0.51 -9.93 9.39
C ARG A 116 -0.21 -9.33 10.60
N ALA A 117 -1.46 -8.92 10.45
CA ALA A 117 -2.29 -8.40 11.54
C ALA A 117 -2.49 -9.47 12.62
N ASN A 118 -2.85 -10.70 12.25
CA ASN A 118 -3.03 -11.82 13.17
C ASN A 118 -1.74 -12.17 13.91
N THR A 119 -0.60 -12.15 13.21
CA THR A 119 0.72 -12.38 13.85
C THR A 119 1.07 -11.26 14.83
N ALA A 120 0.83 -10.00 14.47
CA ALA A 120 1.07 -8.86 15.37
C ALA A 120 0.14 -8.91 16.60
N HIS A 121 -1.13 -9.24 16.39
CA HIS A 121 -2.12 -9.40 17.45
C HIS A 121 -1.77 -10.55 18.40
N SER A 122 -1.38 -11.71 17.86
CA SER A 122 -0.92 -12.87 18.64
C SER A 122 0.30 -12.52 19.52
N LYS A 123 1.30 -11.82 18.95
CA LYS A 123 2.47 -11.36 19.71
C LYS A 123 2.09 -10.38 20.83
N SER A 124 1.20 -9.44 20.54
CA SER A 124 0.73 -8.47 21.54
C SER A 124 -0.03 -9.16 22.68
N THR A 125 -0.92 -10.10 22.33
CA THR A 125 -1.68 -10.90 23.28
C THR A 125 -0.75 -11.72 24.17
N ALA A 126 0.23 -12.42 23.59
CA ALA A 126 1.20 -13.19 24.36
C ALA A 126 2.03 -12.30 25.31
N LYS A 127 2.43 -11.09 24.87
CA LYS A 127 3.15 -10.13 25.71
C LYS A 127 2.30 -9.68 26.90
N TRP A 128 1.01 -9.40 26.66
CA TRP A 128 0.10 -9.02 27.73
C TRP A 128 -0.22 -10.16 28.67
N ALA A 129 -0.43 -11.38 28.17
CA ALA A 129 -0.61 -12.57 29.00
C ALA A 129 0.57 -12.74 29.97
N ARG A 130 1.82 -12.56 29.50
CA ARG A 130 3.02 -12.58 30.36
C ARG A 130 3.02 -11.47 31.41
N ARG A 131 2.60 -10.26 31.05
CA ARG A 131 2.51 -9.13 32.00
C ARG A 131 1.50 -9.41 33.10
N MET A 132 0.32 -9.91 32.72
CA MET A 132 -0.76 -10.29 33.63
C MET A 132 -0.34 -11.42 34.57
N SER A 133 0.39 -12.43 34.06
CA SER A 133 0.93 -13.51 34.91
C SER A 133 2.05 -13.04 35.85
N SER A 134 2.76 -11.97 35.50
CA SER A 134 3.91 -11.48 36.29
C SER A 134 3.53 -10.53 37.42
N SER A 135 2.38 -9.87 37.33
CA SER A 135 1.95 -8.89 38.32
C SER A 135 0.42 -8.84 38.42
N PRO A 136 -0.16 -9.18 39.58
CA PRO A 136 -1.62 -9.16 39.77
C PRO A 136 -2.20 -7.75 39.63
N PHE A 137 -1.45 -6.70 40.00
CA PHE A 137 -1.86 -5.31 39.82
C PHE A 137 -2.12 -4.93 38.36
N THR A 138 -1.50 -5.64 37.41
CA THR A 138 -1.76 -5.41 35.98
C THR A 138 -3.18 -5.81 35.60
N VAL A 139 -3.72 -6.85 36.25
CA VAL A 139 -5.10 -7.33 36.05
C VAL A 139 -6.08 -6.29 36.53
N ASP A 140 -5.87 -5.78 37.74
CA ASP A 140 -6.72 -4.77 38.36
C ASP A 140 -6.72 -3.47 37.55
N LEU A 141 -5.54 -3.00 37.12
CA LEU A 141 -5.44 -1.84 36.23
C LEU A 141 -6.20 -2.06 34.92
N VAL A 142 -6.05 -3.22 34.28
CA VAL A 142 -6.77 -3.48 33.02
C VAL A 142 -8.29 -3.56 33.24
N ALA A 143 -8.74 -4.09 34.39
CA ALA A 143 -10.14 -4.13 34.78
C ALA A 143 -10.73 -2.74 35.04
N GLU A 144 -9.98 -1.86 35.72
CA GLU A 144 -10.39 -0.49 36.02
C GLU A 144 -10.46 0.40 34.77
N TYR A 145 -9.45 0.34 33.91
CA TYR A 145 -9.39 1.19 32.71
C TYR A 145 -10.18 0.62 31.52
N GLY A 146 -10.57 -0.67 31.57
CA GLY A 146 -11.27 -1.37 30.50
C GLY A 146 -10.49 -1.50 29.18
N LYS A 147 -9.25 -0.99 29.12
CA LYS A 147 -8.40 -0.92 27.92
C LYS A 147 -6.95 -1.16 28.28
N CYS A 148 -6.22 -1.82 27.37
CA CYS A 148 -4.78 -2.01 27.52
C CYS A 148 -4.00 -0.75 27.08
N PRO A 149 -3.27 -0.09 28.00
CA PRO A 149 -2.55 1.15 27.69
C PRO A 149 -1.57 0.97 26.54
N GLY A 150 -1.61 1.92 25.59
CA GLY A 150 -0.74 1.96 24.41
C GLY A 150 -1.13 1.04 23.25
N THR A 151 -2.21 0.26 23.37
CA THR A 151 -2.63 -0.67 22.30
C THR A 151 -4.02 -0.37 21.73
N GLY A 152 -4.88 0.33 22.47
CA GLY A 152 -6.25 0.64 22.05
C GLY A 152 -7.21 -0.56 22.05
N TYR A 153 -6.71 -1.77 22.31
CA TYR A 153 -7.50 -2.99 22.48
C TYR A 153 -8.02 -3.11 23.91
N MET A 154 -9.17 -3.76 24.05
CA MET A 154 -9.69 -4.24 25.34
C MET A 154 -9.08 -5.61 25.65
N MET A 155 -9.05 -6.00 26.91
CA MET A 155 -8.64 -7.35 27.31
C MET A 155 -9.89 -8.13 27.74
N SER A 156 -10.06 -9.32 27.18
CA SER A 156 -11.05 -10.29 27.64
C SER A 156 -10.66 -10.85 29.01
N ALA A 157 -11.63 -11.35 29.78
CA ALA A 157 -11.40 -12.06 31.04
C ALA A 157 -10.44 -13.25 30.90
N TYR A 158 -10.30 -13.83 29.70
CA TYR A 158 -9.39 -14.93 29.40
C TYR A 158 -7.98 -14.48 28.98
N GLY A 159 -7.64 -13.18 29.09
CA GLY A 159 -6.32 -12.66 28.74
C GLY A 159 -6.07 -12.52 27.23
N VAL A 160 -7.14 -12.43 26.42
CA VAL A 160 -7.09 -12.24 24.97
C VAL A 160 -7.42 -10.78 24.62
N LEU A 161 -6.64 -10.15 23.74
CA LEU A 161 -6.93 -8.79 23.28
C LEU A 161 -8.12 -8.78 22.30
N VAL A 162 -9.02 -7.81 22.44
CA VAL A 162 -10.24 -7.66 21.64
C VAL A 162 -10.31 -6.22 21.12
N THR A 163 -10.74 -6.03 19.87
CA THR A 163 -11.02 -4.69 19.33
C THR A 163 -12.29 -4.13 19.95
N PRO A 164 -12.30 -2.87 20.41
CA PRO A 164 -13.54 -2.22 20.82
C PRO A 164 -14.50 -2.13 19.62
N GLN A 165 -15.79 -2.41 19.86
CA GLN A 165 -16.86 -2.27 18.86
C GLN A 165 -17.17 -0.80 18.57
#